data_AF-A0A2V9HYZ8-F1
#
_entry.id   AF-A0A2V9HYZ8-F1
#
_cell.length_a   1.000
_cell.length_b   1.000
_cell.length_c   1.000
_cell.angle_alpha   90.00
_cell.angle_beta   90.00
_cell.angle_gamma   90.00
#
_symmetry.space_group_name_H-M   'P 1'
#
loop_
_entity.id
_entity.type
_entity.pdbx_description
1 polymer ?
#
loop_
_entity_poly.entity_id
_entity_poly.type
_entity_poly.pdbx_seq_one_letter_code
_entity_poly.pdbx_strand_id
1 'polypeptide(L)'
;MRKIGGKILFSATDLVNFVGCRHCTWLDLKDLEQPLEKAESDAEKILLKEKGLEHERVYLERLREQGLAVSEIPQALSMEERVRATA
;
A
#
# COMPACT_ATOMS: atom_id res chain seq x y z
N MET A 1 4.26 3.35 -6.87
CA MET A 1 5.56 2.65 -6.90
C MET A 1 6.53 3.29 -5.90
N ARG A 2 7.60 2.62 -5.47
CA ARG A 2 8.64 3.23 -4.61
C ARG A 2 10.06 2.77 -4.99
N LYS A 3 11.04 3.67 -4.93
CA LYS A 3 12.46 3.35 -5.13
C LYS A 3 13.16 3.18 -3.77
N ILE A 4 13.68 1.99 -3.48
CA ILE A 4 14.38 1.66 -2.23
C ILE A 4 15.66 0.89 -2.57
N GLY A 5 16.80 1.36 -2.08
CA GLY A 5 18.09 0.68 -2.29
C GLY A 5 18.43 0.44 -3.77
N GLY A 6 18.03 1.35 -4.67
CA GLY A 6 18.23 1.21 -6.12
C GLY A 6 17.25 0.25 -6.83
N LYS A 7 16.35 -0.41 -6.11
CA LYS A 7 15.29 -1.27 -6.67
C LYS A 7 13.93 -0.56 -6.64
N ILE A 8 13.03 -0.97 -7.52
CA ILE A 8 11.64 -0.52 -7.51
C ILE A 8 10.78 -1.59 -6.82
N LEU A 9 10.02 -1.16 -5.83
CA LEU A 9 8.99 -1.96 -5.18
C LEU A 9 7.62 -1.56 -5.73
N PHE A 10 6.84 -2.58 -6.08
CA PHE A 10 5.49 -2.47 -6.62
C PHE A 10 4.48 -2.93 -5.58
N SER A 11 3.41 -2.16 -5.43
CA SER A 11 2.23 -2.50 -4.65
C SER A 11 1.17 -3.15 -5.54
N ALA A 12 0.13 -3.74 -4.93
CA ALA A 12 -1.02 -4.25 -5.67
C ALA A 12 -1.67 -3.17 -6.55
N THR A 13 -1.79 -1.94 -6.06
CA THR A 13 -2.32 -0.80 -6.84
C THR A 13 -1.48 -0.51 -8.07
N ASP A 14 -0.15 -0.62 -7.99
CA ASP A 14 0.73 -0.40 -9.14
C ASP A 14 0.47 -1.43 -10.25
N LEU A 15 0.20 -2.69 -9.89
CA LEU A 15 -0.16 -3.74 -10.83
C LEU A 15 -1.55 -3.52 -11.44
N VAL A 16 -2.52 -3.10 -10.64
CA VAL A 16 -3.86 -2.75 -11.12
C VAL A 16 -3.78 -1.58 -12.10
N ASN A 17 -3.00 -0.54 -11.79
CA ASN A 17 -2.76 0.59 -12.68
C ASN A 17 -2.10 0.13 -13.99
N PHE A 18 -1.10 -0.75 -13.91
CA PHE A 18 -0.43 -1.29 -15.10
C PHE A 18 -1.38 -2.01 -16.06
N VAL A 19 -2.29 -2.82 -15.53
CA VAL A 19 -3.27 -3.54 -16.35
C VAL A 19 -4.39 -2.62 -16.83
N GLY A 20 -4.85 -1.70 -15.98
CA GLY A 20 -6.04 -0.88 -16.23
C GLY A 20 -5.79 0.41 -17.02
N CYS A 21 -4.61 1.03 -16.89
CA CYS A 21 -4.32 2.32 -17.50
C CYS A 21 -2.82 2.59 -17.67
N ARG A 22 -2.32 2.49 -18.91
CA ARG A 22 -0.91 2.79 -19.24
C ARG A 22 -0.49 4.21 -18.86
N HIS A 23 -1.42 5.18 -18.92
CA HIS A 23 -1.12 6.55 -18.55
C HIS A 23 -0.83 6.69 -17.05
N CYS A 24 -1.60 6.01 -16.19
CA CYS A 24 -1.36 5.99 -14.75
C CYS A 24 0.02 5.40 -14.45
N THR A 25 0.39 4.28 -15.08
CA THR A 25 1.74 3.71 -14.92
C THR A 25 2.84 4.67 -15.34
N TRP A 26 2.65 5.40 -16.44
CA TRP A 26 3.63 6.39 -16.88
C TRP A 26 3.79 7.51 -15.85
N LEU A 27 2.69 7.99 -15.27
CA LEU A 27 2.74 8.98 -14.19
C LEU A 27 3.43 8.42 -12.94
N ASP A 28 3.12 7.17 -12.56
CA ASP A 28 3.75 6.48 -11.43
C ASP A 28 5.27 6.35 -11.63
N LEU A 29 5.73 6.07 -12.86
CA LEU A 29 7.16 6.02 -13.20
C LEU A 29 7.81 7.41 -13.16
N LYS A 30 7.12 8.43 -13.67
CA LYS A 30 7.63 9.81 -13.65
C LYS A 30 7.77 10.32 -12.21
N ASP A 31 6.82 10.02 -11.33
CA ASP A 31 6.84 10.38 -9.90
C ASP A 31 8.06 9.80 -9.16
N LEU A 32 8.63 8.67 -9.63
CA LEU A 32 9.85 8.09 -9.05
C LEU A 32 11.12 8.90 -9.33
N GLU A 33 11.15 9.66 -10.43
CA GLU A 33 12.30 10.46 -10.85
C GLU A 33 12.13 11.93 -10.47
N GLN A 34 10.92 12.44 -10.70
CA GLN A 34 10.53 13.81 -10.42
C GLN A 34 9.19 13.76 -9.68
N PRO A 35 9.20 13.93 -8.34
CA PRO A 35 7.98 13.92 -7.54
C PRO A 35 6.94 14.89 -8.13
N LEU A 36 5.77 14.35 -8.42
CA LEU A 36 4.66 15.10 -8.98
C LEU A 36 3.78 15.63 -7.85
N GLU A 37 3.25 16.82 -8.04
CA GLU A 37 2.21 17.33 -7.16
C GLU A 37 0.98 16.43 -7.26
N LYS A 38 0.54 15.90 -6.12
CA LYS A 38 -0.63 15.03 -6.06
C LYS A 38 -1.87 15.89 -5.90
N ALA A 39 -2.89 15.57 -6.68
CA ALA A 39 -4.20 16.15 -6.47
C ALA A 39 -4.69 15.82 -5.05
N GLU A 40 -5.38 16.78 -4.43
CA GLU A 40 -6.04 16.54 -3.16
C GLU A 40 -7.06 15.39 -3.29
N SER A 41 -7.20 14.63 -2.21
CA SER A 41 -8.21 13.58 -2.15
C SER A 41 -9.58 14.22 -1.92
N ASP A 42 -10.54 13.88 -2.77
CA ASP A 42 -11.94 14.25 -2.56
C ASP A 42 -12.53 13.51 -1.35
N ALA A 43 -13.69 13.99 -0.89
CA ALA A 43 -14.38 13.44 0.28
C ALA A 43 -14.73 11.94 0.11
N GLU A 44 -15.02 11.49 -1.11
CA GLU A 44 -15.33 10.10 -1.41
C GLU A 44 -14.11 9.19 -1.24
N LYS A 45 -12.94 9.60 -1.74
CA LYS A 45 -11.67 8.88 -1.56
C LYS A 45 -11.26 8.81 -0.10
N ILE A 46 -11.46 9.90 0.65
CA ILE A 46 -11.19 9.92 2.09
C ILE A 46 -12.09 8.91 2.80
N LEU A 47 -13.40 8.96 2.55
CA LEU A 47 -14.36 8.03 3.15
C LEU A 47 -14.05 6.57 2.78
N LEU A 48 -13.72 6.29 1.52
CA LEU A 48 -13.37 4.95 1.06
C LEU A 48 -12.14 4.41 1.79
N LYS A 49 -11.11 5.26 1.99
CA LYS A 49 -9.91 4.89 2.73
C LYS A 49 -10.24 4.58 4.20
N GLU A 50 -11.04 5.39 4.86
CA GLU A 50 -11.47 5.16 6.25
C GLU A 50 -12.23 3.85 6.38
N LYS A 51 -13.16 3.56 5.46
CA LYS A 51 -13.90 2.30 5.44
C LYS A 51 -13.02 1.09 5.15
N GLY A 52 -12.01 1.23 4.31
CA GLY A 52 -10.99 0.20 4.09
C GLY A 52 -10.25 -0.15 5.38
N LEU A 53 -9.77 0.86 6.11
CA LEU A 53 -9.06 0.66 7.39
C LEU A 53 -9.97 0.05 8.47
N GLU A 54 -11.24 0.48 8.53
CA GLU A 54 -12.23 -0.10 9.42
C GLU A 54 -12.43 -1.60 9.12
N HIS A 55 -12.57 -1.96 7.85
CA HIS A 55 -12.69 -3.34 7.40
C HIS A 55 -11.47 -4.18 7.79
N GLU A 56 -10.26 -3.69 7.52
CA GLU A 56 -9.01 -4.38 7.88
C GLU A 56 -8.91 -4.64 9.38
N ARG A 57 -9.28 -3.67 10.23
CA ARG A 57 -9.29 -3.83 11.69
C ARG A 57 -10.29 -4.91 12.13
N VAL A 58 -11.52 -4.86 11.64
CA VAL A 58 -12.56 -5.85 11.97
C VAL A 58 -12.14 -7.25 11.52
N TYR A 59 -11.54 -7.36 10.34
CA TYR A 59 -11.04 -8.62 9.83
C TYR A 59 -9.90 -9.19 10.69
N LEU A 60 -8.97 -8.33 11.14
CA LEU A 60 -7.88 -8.74 12.02
C LEU A 60 -8.39 -9.33 13.35
N GLU A 61 -9.36 -8.66 13.99
CA GLU A 61 -9.94 -9.19 15.25
C GLU A 61 -10.64 -10.54 15.01
N ARG A 62 -11.36 -10.68 13.89
CA ARG A 62 -11.97 -11.97 13.52
C ARG A 62 -10.93 -13.09 13.37
N LEU A 63 -9.77 -12.81 12.80
CA LEU A 63 -8.69 -13.81 12.68
C LEU A 63 -8.15 -14.22 14.05
N ARG A 64 -8.02 -13.26 14.99
CA ARG A 64 -7.60 -13.55 16.37
C ARG A 64 -8.65 -14.40 17.11
N GLU A 65 -9.93 -14.08 16.97
CA GLU A 65 -11.03 -14.84 17.58
C GLU A 65 -11.11 -16.28 17.07
N GLN A 66 -10.70 -16.52 15.82
CA GLN A 66 -10.61 -17.87 15.24
C GLN A 66 -9.44 -18.70 15.80
N GLY A 67 -8.62 -18.15 16.68
CA GLY A 67 -7.45 -18.82 17.25
C GLY A 67 -6.31 -19.01 16.23
N LEU A 68 -6.31 -18.25 15.13
CA LEU A 68 -5.24 -18.28 14.15
C LEU A 68 -3.99 -17.55 14.69
N ALA A 69 -2.81 -18.00 14.25
CA ALA A 69 -1.58 -17.29 14.54
C ALA A 69 -1.53 -15.98 13.74
N VAL A 70 -1.57 -14.85 14.46
CA VAL A 70 -1.49 -13.50 13.88
C VAL A 70 -0.12 -12.91 14.22
N SER A 71 0.65 -12.55 13.18
CA SER A 71 1.91 -11.82 13.31
C SER A 71 1.71 -10.38 12.91
N GLU A 72 2.02 -9.45 13.81
CA GLU A 72 1.94 -8.01 13.56
C GLU A 72 3.32 -7.46 13.25
N ILE A 73 3.44 -6.76 12.12
CA ILE A 73 4.69 -6.14 11.66
C ILE A 73 4.63 -4.64 11.98
N PRO A 74 5.43 -4.14 12.95
CA PRO A 74 5.38 -2.74 13.36
C PRO A 74 5.70 -1.78 12.20
N GLN A 75 4.97 -0.67 12.11
CA GLN A 75 5.22 0.36 11.09
C GLN A 75 6.48 1.19 11.34
N ALA A 76 7.02 1.17 12.56
CA ALA A 76 8.27 1.87 12.90
C ALA A 76 9.51 1.24 12.25
N LEU A 77 9.41 -0.01 11.79
CA LEU A 77 10.48 -0.70 11.08
C LEU A 77 10.68 -0.10 9.69
N SER A 78 11.93 -0.12 9.22
CA SER A 78 12.24 0.20 7.83
C SER A 78 11.50 -0.75 6.88
N MET A 79 11.27 -0.32 5.64
CA MET A 79 10.55 -1.16 4.66
C MET A 79 11.24 -2.52 4.47
N GLU A 80 12.57 -2.56 4.47
CA GLU A 80 13.34 -3.80 4.31
C GLU A 80 13.13 -4.75 5.49
N GLU A 81 13.08 -4.23 6.71
CA GLU A 81 12.79 -5.03 7.92
C GLU A 81 11.35 -5.55 7.91
N ARG A 82 10.39 -4.73 7.46
CA ARG A 82 8.99 -5.14 7.34
C ARG A 82 8.81 -6.27 6.32
N VAL A 83 9.51 -6.20 5.19
CA VAL A 83 9.49 -7.27 4.18
C VAL A 83 10.08 -8.56 4.75
N ARG A 84 11.22 -8.48 5.45
CA ARG A 84 11.84 -9.65 6.10
C ARG A 84 10.93 -10.30 7.15
N ALA A 85 10.14 -9.51 7.87
CA ALA A 85 9.21 -10.01 8.89
C ALA A 85 7.96 -10.73 8.32
N THR A 86 7.80 -10.77 6.99
CA THR A 86 6.69 -11.47 6.32
C THR A 86 7.02 -12.95 6.00
N ALA A 87 8.30 -13.36 6.12
CA ALA A 87 8.79 -14.71 5.82
C ALA A 87 8.89 -15.57 7.09
#